data_AF-A0A2T2VRQ6-F1
#
_entry.id   AF-A0A2T2VRQ6-F1
#
_cell.length_a   1.000
_cell.length_b   1.000
_cell.length_c   1.000
_cell.angle_alpha   90.00
_cell.angle_beta   90.00
_cell.angle_gamma   90.00
#
_symmetry.space_group_name_H-M   'P 1'
#
loop_
_entity.id
_entity.type
_entity.pdbx_description
1 polymer ?
#
loop_
_entity_poly.entity_id
_entity_poly.type
_entity_poly.pdbx_seq_one_letter_code
_entity_poly.pdbx_strand_id
1 'polypeptide(L)'
;MSNADYVLANQSGAAFRAELNTILGAISSNNSSSSEPSDMFAHMWWVDTTANLLKQRNAANNAWITIGSLAADNLGHAALASAQTFTAGQRGEITALTDASSIATNLALSNNFSVTLAGNRTLANPTNIVAGQSGSFFITQDGTGSRTLAYGTNFKFAGGTAPVLSTSANSVDRVDYVVASSTIIHAVASLDVK
;
A
#
# COMPACT_ATOMS: atom_id res chain seq x y z
N MET A 1 27.66 -13.50 20.37
CA MET A 1 26.61 -13.73 19.36
C MET A 1 26.52 -15.22 19.17
N SER A 2 25.62 -15.88 19.90
CA SER A 2 25.54 -17.34 19.93
C SER A 2 24.38 -17.83 19.07
N ASN A 3 24.66 -18.91 18.36
CA ASN A 3 23.68 -19.76 17.75
C ASN A 3 23.55 -21.02 18.60
N ALA A 4 22.36 -21.57 18.72
CA ALA A 4 22.15 -22.82 19.44
C ALA A 4 21.02 -23.62 18.79
N ASP A 5 21.07 -24.93 18.95
CA ASP A 5 20.05 -25.89 18.53
C ASP A 5 18.80 -25.88 19.42
N TYR A 6 18.85 -25.15 20.53
CA TYR A 6 17.79 -25.09 21.55
C TYR A 6 17.48 -26.45 22.19
N VAL A 7 18.42 -27.40 22.12
CA VAL A 7 18.31 -28.72 22.74
C VAL A 7 19.35 -28.81 23.85
N LEU A 8 18.94 -29.29 25.03
CA LEU A 8 19.88 -29.58 26.12
C LEU A 8 20.24 -31.05 26.08
N ALA A 9 21.51 -31.35 25.81
CA ALA A 9 22.01 -32.72 25.83
C ALA A 9 22.09 -33.28 27.26
N ASN A 10 21.98 -34.61 27.38
CA ASN A 10 22.32 -35.29 28.62
C ASN A 10 23.86 -35.42 28.73
N GLN A 11 24.46 -34.72 29.68
CA GLN A 11 25.92 -34.59 29.78
C GLN A 11 26.38 -34.25 31.20
N SER A 12 27.70 -34.14 31.40
CA SER A 12 28.26 -33.72 32.71
C SER A 12 27.75 -32.34 33.12
N GLY A 13 27.63 -32.09 34.43
CA GLY A 13 27.07 -30.82 34.93
C GLY A 13 27.82 -29.57 34.44
N ALA A 14 29.13 -29.65 34.23
CA ALA A 14 29.92 -28.55 33.68
C ALA A 14 29.58 -28.27 32.20
N ALA A 15 29.44 -29.33 31.39
CA ALA A 15 29.07 -29.22 29.98
C ALA A 15 27.63 -28.70 29.81
N PHE A 16 26.69 -29.25 30.59
CA PHE A 16 25.28 -28.82 30.59
C PHE A 16 25.14 -27.32 30.85
N ARG A 17 25.84 -26.80 31.86
CA ARG A 17 25.81 -25.37 32.18
C ARG A 17 26.39 -24.52 31.04
N ALA A 18 27.43 -24.99 30.35
CA ALA A 18 28.02 -24.27 29.23
C ALA A 18 27.08 -24.21 28.01
N GLU A 19 26.41 -25.33 27.70
CA GLU A 19 25.39 -25.43 26.66
C GLU A 19 24.19 -24.52 26.98
N LEU A 20 23.68 -24.58 28.21
CA LEU A 20 22.57 -23.73 28.66
C LEU A 20 22.90 -22.24 28.51
N ASN A 21 24.11 -21.80 28.88
CA ASN A 21 24.53 -20.41 28.70
C ASN A 21 24.59 -20.01 27.21
N THR A 22 24.95 -20.93 26.33
CA THR A 22 24.96 -20.71 24.87
C THR A 22 23.54 -20.49 24.35
N ILE A 23 22.60 -21.36 24.74
CA ILE A 23 21.17 -21.26 24.36
C ILE A 23 20.57 -19.96 24.89
N LEU A 24 20.78 -19.63 26.17
CA LEU A 24 20.30 -18.38 26.76
C LEU A 24 20.91 -17.14 26.09
N GLY A 25 22.17 -17.23 25.67
CA GLY A 25 22.82 -16.21 24.84
C GLY A 25 22.15 -16.04 23.47
N ALA A 26 21.70 -17.15 22.86
CA ALA A 26 21.07 -17.12 21.54
C ALA A 26 19.68 -16.49 21.63
N ILE A 27 18.92 -16.86 22.66
CA ILE A 27 17.61 -16.26 22.98
C ILE A 27 17.76 -14.76 23.22
N SER A 28 18.66 -14.36 24.12
CA SER A 28 18.85 -12.96 24.52
C SER A 28 19.34 -12.05 23.39
N SER A 29 20.05 -12.62 22.41
CA SER A 29 20.52 -11.89 21.23
C SER A 29 19.64 -12.09 20.00
N ASN A 30 18.49 -12.77 20.11
CA ASN A 30 17.63 -13.10 18.98
C ASN A 30 18.38 -13.78 17.82
N ASN A 31 19.23 -14.75 18.18
CA ASN A 31 20.15 -15.45 17.27
C ASN A 31 21.12 -14.54 16.52
N SER A 32 21.41 -13.32 16.99
CA SER A 32 22.29 -12.38 16.29
C SER A 32 23.65 -13.01 16.01
N SER A 33 24.08 -12.99 14.75
CA SER A 33 25.35 -13.55 14.27
C SER A 33 25.71 -13.07 12.87
N SER A 34 26.99 -13.18 12.52
CA SER A 34 27.52 -12.86 11.18
C SER A 34 27.31 -13.97 10.14
N SER A 35 26.98 -15.18 10.60
CA SER A 35 26.66 -16.35 9.79
C SER A 35 25.27 -16.86 10.11
N GLU A 36 24.65 -17.53 9.14
CA GLU A 36 23.34 -18.16 9.31
C GLU A 36 23.35 -19.15 10.48
N PRO A 37 22.24 -19.23 11.26
CA PRO A 37 22.02 -20.29 12.22
C PRO A 37 22.20 -21.70 11.65
N SER A 38 22.92 -22.56 12.37
CA SER A 38 23.04 -23.98 12.01
C SER A 38 21.70 -24.69 12.17
N ASP A 39 20.98 -24.33 13.22
CA ASP A 39 19.71 -24.92 13.58
C ASP A 39 18.60 -23.92 13.29
N MET A 40 17.70 -24.35 12.40
CA MET A 40 16.65 -23.49 11.87
C MET A 40 15.28 -24.05 12.21
N PHE A 41 14.42 -23.17 12.70
CA PHE A 41 13.03 -23.45 12.99
C PHE A 41 12.15 -22.50 12.20
N ALA A 42 11.00 -22.99 11.74
CA ALA A 42 10.00 -22.13 11.12
C ALA A 42 9.68 -20.94 12.04
N HIS A 43 9.56 -19.74 11.46
CA HIS A 43 9.27 -18.49 12.18
C HIS A 43 10.34 -17.98 13.16
N MET A 44 11.50 -18.62 13.27
CA MET A 44 12.58 -18.07 14.10
C MET A 44 13.08 -16.73 13.56
N TRP A 45 13.57 -15.88 14.46
CA TRP A 45 14.20 -14.61 14.12
C TRP A 45 15.71 -14.77 14.08
N TRP A 46 16.32 -14.06 13.14
CA TRP A 46 17.76 -13.93 13.02
C TRP A 46 18.16 -12.50 12.70
N VAL A 47 19.06 -11.95 13.51
CA VAL A 47 19.74 -10.68 13.27
C VAL A 47 21.02 -10.98 12.50
N ASP A 48 20.99 -10.80 11.19
CA ASP A 48 22.16 -10.95 10.32
C ASP A 48 23.03 -9.70 10.45
N THR A 49 24.10 -9.80 11.23
CA THR A 49 24.99 -8.66 11.51
C THR A 49 25.94 -8.33 10.38
N THR A 50 26.08 -9.22 9.39
CA THR A 50 26.88 -8.93 8.20
C THR A 50 26.09 -8.05 7.24
N ALA A 51 24.82 -8.38 7.03
CA ALA A 51 23.93 -7.61 6.15
C ALA A 51 23.23 -6.43 6.86
N ASN A 52 23.29 -6.37 8.20
CA ASN A 52 22.47 -5.48 9.03
C ASN A 52 20.97 -5.63 8.75
N LEU A 53 20.50 -6.87 8.67
CA LEU A 53 19.11 -7.19 8.35
C LEU A 53 18.47 -8.00 9.48
N LEU A 54 17.20 -7.70 9.73
CA LEU A 54 16.32 -8.55 10.51
C LEU A 54 15.61 -9.53 9.58
N LYS A 55 15.74 -10.82 9.86
CA LYS A 55 15.14 -11.88 9.04
C LYS A 55 14.28 -12.81 9.89
N GLN A 56 13.22 -13.32 9.28
CA GLN A 56 12.37 -14.35 9.86
C GLN A 56 12.38 -15.58 8.94
N ARG A 57 12.50 -16.77 9.53
CA ARG A 57 12.34 -18.01 8.76
C ARG A 57 10.89 -18.17 8.33
N ASN A 58 10.66 -18.65 7.11
CA ASN A 58 9.31 -18.89 6.61
C ASN A 58 8.65 -20.12 7.28
N ALA A 59 7.34 -20.28 7.07
CA ALA A 59 6.57 -21.39 7.66
C ALA A 59 7.06 -22.78 7.21
N ALA A 60 7.54 -22.89 5.97
CA ALA A 60 8.09 -24.13 5.42
C ALA A 60 9.52 -24.44 5.90
N ASN A 61 10.12 -23.57 6.71
CA ASN A 61 11.49 -23.68 7.23
C ASN A 61 12.58 -23.85 6.15
N ASN A 62 12.38 -23.31 4.95
CA ASN A 62 13.31 -23.50 3.82
C ASN A 62 13.83 -22.19 3.22
N ALA A 63 13.37 -21.02 3.70
CA ALA A 63 13.85 -19.72 3.26
C ALA A 63 13.75 -18.66 4.36
N TRP A 64 14.56 -17.61 4.21
CA TRP A 64 14.48 -16.40 5.04
C TRP A 64 13.66 -15.31 4.34
N ILE A 65 12.78 -14.69 5.10
CA ILE A 65 12.06 -13.48 4.74
C ILE A 65 12.82 -12.32 5.38
N THR A 66 13.31 -11.38 4.57
CA THR A 66 13.86 -10.13 5.09
C THR A 66 12.72 -9.25 5.57
N ILE A 67 12.75 -8.89 6.85
CA ILE A 67 11.80 -7.95 7.44
C ILE A 67 12.26 -6.53 7.13
N GLY A 68 13.52 -6.20 7.42
CA GLY A 68 14.08 -4.91 7.04
C GLY A 68 15.46 -4.63 7.59
N SER A 69 15.94 -3.41 7.37
CA SER A 69 17.29 -2.98 7.70
C SER A 69 17.39 -2.50 9.14
N LEU A 70 18.32 -3.08 9.90
CA LEU A 70 18.62 -2.66 11.28
C LEU A 70 19.36 -1.33 11.35
N ALA A 71 19.87 -0.85 10.20
CA ALA A 71 20.51 0.46 10.10
C ALA A 71 19.51 1.60 9.79
N ALA A 72 18.23 1.28 9.57
CA ALA A 72 17.19 2.24 9.26
C ALA A 72 16.11 2.29 10.36
N ASP A 73 15.59 3.48 10.62
CA ASP A 73 14.43 3.64 11.50
C ASP A 73 13.26 2.79 11.01
N ASN A 74 12.54 2.17 11.94
CA ASN A 74 11.39 1.31 11.64
C ASN A 74 11.70 0.22 10.59
N LEU A 75 12.94 -0.29 10.59
CA LEU A 75 13.43 -1.31 9.66
C LEU A 75 13.40 -0.88 8.18
N GLY A 76 13.28 0.42 7.90
CA GLY A 76 13.11 0.97 6.56
C GLY A 76 11.69 0.94 6.02
N HIS A 77 10.69 0.56 6.84
CA HIS A 77 9.28 0.66 6.47
C HIS A 77 8.74 2.08 6.64
N ALA A 78 7.75 2.44 5.84
CA ALA A 78 7.08 3.72 5.95
C ALA A 78 6.42 3.91 7.33
N ALA A 79 6.64 5.07 7.94
CA ALA A 79 6.07 5.44 9.23
C ALA A 79 5.03 6.57 9.07
N LEU A 80 3.94 6.51 9.85
CA LEU A 80 2.79 7.42 9.70
C LEU A 80 3.09 8.87 10.12
N ALA A 81 3.93 9.06 11.13
CA ALA A 81 4.25 10.38 11.70
C ALA A 81 5.66 10.87 11.33
N SER A 82 6.25 10.31 10.26
CA SER A 82 7.59 10.68 9.79
C SER A 82 7.55 11.04 8.31
N ALA A 83 8.28 12.09 7.92
CA ALA A 83 8.44 12.43 6.51
C ALA A 83 9.13 11.27 5.77
N GLN A 84 8.50 10.78 4.70
CA GLN A 84 9.02 9.66 3.90
C GLN A 84 9.59 10.17 2.58
N THR A 85 10.78 9.69 2.21
CA THR A 85 11.36 9.91 0.88
C THR A 85 11.43 8.58 0.15
N PHE A 86 10.65 8.42 -0.91
CA PHE A 86 10.66 7.23 -1.75
C PHE A 86 11.60 7.45 -2.95
N THR A 87 12.60 6.58 -3.10
CA THR A 87 13.60 6.67 -4.18
C THR A 87 13.18 5.94 -5.46
N ALA A 88 12.04 5.26 -5.43
CA ALA A 88 11.41 4.58 -6.57
C ALA A 88 9.94 4.99 -6.68
N GLY A 89 9.39 4.93 -7.90
CA GLY A 89 8.02 5.37 -8.17
C GLY A 89 6.97 4.53 -7.46
N GLN A 90 6.26 5.14 -6.50
CA GLN A 90 5.08 4.56 -5.87
C GLN A 90 3.86 4.84 -6.75
N ARG A 91 3.07 3.80 -7.05
CA ARG A 91 1.87 3.91 -7.89
C ARG A 91 0.64 3.89 -6.99
N GLY A 92 -0.31 4.80 -7.23
CA GLY A 92 -1.66 4.67 -6.68
C GLY A 92 -2.45 3.66 -7.49
N GLU A 93 -3.18 2.77 -6.82
CA GLU A 93 -4.13 1.87 -7.47
C GLU A 93 -5.20 2.66 -8.25
N ILE A 94 -5.68 2.11 -9.36
CA ILE A 94 -6.87 2.62 -10.06
C ILE A 94 -8.00 1.63 -9.82
N THR A 95 -8.99 2.03 -9.02
CA THR A 95 -10.16 1.18 -8.74
C THR A 95 -11.23 1.41 -9.81
N ALA A 96 -11.61 0.35 -10.51
CA ALA A 96 -12.70 0.41 -11.47
C ALA A 96 -14.06 0.55 -10.74
N LEU A 97 -14.82 1.58 -11.10
CA LEU A 97 -16.18 1.78 -10.63
C LEU A 97 -17.15 1.00 -11.50
N THR A 98 -18.24 0.56 -10.87
CA THR A 98 -19.37 -0.03 -11.60
C THR A 98 -20.20 1.06 -12.25
N ASP A 99 -20.44 0.94 -13.55
CA ASP A 99 -21.38 1.79 -14.28
C ASP A 99 -22.80 1.60 -13.73
N ALA A 100 -23.46 2.70 -13.40
CA ALA A 100 -24.82 2.76 -12.87
C ALA A 100 -25.46 4.10 -13.24
N SER A 101 -26.79 4.25 -13.17
CA SER A 101 -27.44 5.54 -13.43
C SER A 101 -26.91 6.64 -12.49
N SER A 102 -26.63 6.25 -11.25
CA SER A 102 -25.90 7.01 -10.24
C SER A 102 -24.67 6.19 -9.81
N ILE A 103 -23.49 6.55 -10.33
CA ILE A 103 -22.22 5.88 -10.05
C ILE A 103 -21.78 6.26 -8.63
N ALA A 104 -21.75 5.28 -7.73
CA ALA A 104 -21.26 5.45 -6.37
C ALA A 104 -19.73 5.42 -6.32
N THR A 105 -19.13 6.20 -5.42
CA THR A 105 -17.69 6.20 -5.18
C THR A 105 -17.42 6.19 -3.69
N ASN A 106 -16.51 5.30 -3.25
CA ASN A 106 -16.02 5.26 -1.88
C ASN A 106 -14.54 5.69 -1.89
N LEU A 107 -14.23 6.88 -1.37
CA LEU A 107 -12.85 7.39 -1.38
C LEU A 107 -11.92 6.66 -0.41
N ALA A 108 -12.43 5.81 0.48
CA ALA A 108 -11.57 4.95 1.30
C ALA A 108 -10.90 3.81 0.51
N LEU A 109 -11.38 3.49 -0.71
CA LEU A 109 -10.85 2.38 -1.51
C LEU A 109 -9.61 2.78 -2.32
N SER A 110 -9.56 4.00 -2.85
CA SER A 110 -8.43 4.49 -3.63
C SER A 110 -8.45 6.00 -3.76
N ASN A 111 -7.33 6.56 -4.25
CA ASN A 111 -7.24 7.93 -4.72
C ASN A 111 -7.66 8.06 -6.19
N ASN A 112 -7.44 7.01 -7.01
CA ASN A 112 -7.71 7.03 -8.44
C ASN A 112 -8.78 6.01 -8.81
N PHE A 113 -9.66 6.41 -9.73
CA PHE A 113 -10.81 5.61 -10.14
C PHE A 113 -10.97 5.62 -11.66
N SER A 114 -11.58 4.59 -12.21
CA SER A 114 -11.96 4.55 -13.63
C SER A 114 -13.41 4.12 -13.82
N VAL A 115 -14.06 4.61 -14.86
CA VAL A 115 -15.40 4.16 -15.27
C VAL A 115 -15.59 4.28 -16.78
N THR A 116 -16.24 3.29 -17.39
CA THR A 116 -16.72 3.37 -18.76
C THR A 116 -18.21 3.63 -18.74
N LEU A 117 -18.66 4.74 -19.36
CA LEU A 117 -20.07 5.13 -19.38
C LEU A 117 -20.84 4.32 -20.42
N ALA A 118 -21.89 3.61 -20.00
CA ALA A 118 -22.80 2.90 -20.92
C ALA A 118 -24.14 3.63 -21.10
N GLY A 119 -24.21 4.92 -20.78
CA GLY A 119 -25.43 5.74 -20.84
C GLY A 119 -25.18 7.12 -20.23
N ASN A 120 -26.19 7.97 -20.16
CA ASN A 120 -26.09 9.26 -19.47
C ASN A 120 -26.15 9.03 -17.96
N ARG A 121 -25.05 9.29 -17.25
CA ARG A 121 -24.90 8.92 -15.83
C ARG A 121 -24.74 10.14 -14.94
N THR A 122 -24.79 9.90 -13.63
CA THR A 122 -24.36 10.86 -12.61
C THR A 122 -23.21 10.26 -11.82
N LEU A 123 -22.10 10.98 -11.67
CA LEU A 123 -21.09 10.68 -10.66
C LEU A 123 -21.59 11.21 -9.32
N ALA A 124 -22.03 10.31 -8.43
CA ALA A 124 -22.66 10.70 -7.17
C ALA A 124 -21.65 11.37 -6.22
N ASN A 125 -22.15 12.04 -5.18
CA ASN A 125 -21.31 12.48 -4.07
C ASN A 125 -20.60 11.26 -3.45
N PRO A 126 -19.26 11.26 -3.35
CA PRO A 126 -18.55 10.13 -2.76
C PRO A 126 -18.88 9.93 -1.28
N THR A 127 -18.66 8.71 -0.78
CA THR A 127 -18.69 8.40 0.66
C THR A 127 -17.26 8.36 1.23
N ASN A 128 -17.15 8.44 2.56
CA ASN A 128 -15.87 8.40 3.29
C ASN A 128 -14.86 9.48 2.83
N ILE A 129 -15.39 10.68 2.58
CA ILE A 129 -14.61 11.83 2.14
C ILE A 129 -13.74 12.33 3.29
N VAL A 130 -12.42 12.35 3.10
CA VAL A 130 -11.44 12.87 4.07
C VAL A 130 -10.68 14.06 3.46
N ALA A 131 -10.64 15.17 4.19
CA ALA A 131 -9.93 16.38 3.74
C ALA A 131 -8.45 16.10 3.47
N GLY A 132 -7.93 16.69 2.39
CA GLY A 132 -6.56 16.49 1.92
C GLY A 132 -6.38 15.35 0.93
N GLN A 133 -7.35 14.45 0.79
CA GLN A 133 -7.30 13.39 -0.22
C GLN A 133 -7.39 13.97 -1.64
N SER A 134 -6.56 13.46 -2.55
CA SER A 134 -6.47 13.93 -3.93
C SER A 134 -6.23 12.78 -4.89
N GLY A 135 -6.67 12.92 -6.14
CA GLY A 135 -6.44 11.93 -7.18
C GLY A 135 -7.21 12.26 -8.47
N SER A 136 -7.50 11.23 -9.27
CA SER A 136 -8.16 11.40 -10.56
C SER A 136 -9.26 10.36 -10.81
N PHE A 137 -10.31 10.78 -11.51
CA PHE A 137 -11.27 9.90 -12.17
C PHE A 137 -10.97 9.85 -13.67
N PHE A 138 -10.76 8.65 -14.20
CA PHE A 138 -10.66 8.40 -15.64
C PHE A 138 -12.02 7.97 -16.16
N ILE A 139 -12.62 8.76 -17.05
CA ILE A 139 -13.95 8.51 -17.59
C ILE A 139 -13.83 8.20 -19.07
N THR A 140 -14.30 7.03 -19.47
CA THR A 140 -14.24 6.57 -20.85
C THR A 140 -15.64 6.50 -21.45
N GLN A 141 -15.82 7.02 -22.66
CA GLN A 141 -17.03 6.78 -23.45
C GLN A 141 -17.08 5.30 -23.89
N ASP A 142 -18.28 4.73 -23.98
CA ASP A 142 -18.44 3.44 -24.66
C ASP A 142 -18.08 3.54 -26.15
N GLY A 143 -18.15 2.40 -26.86
CA GLY A 143 -17.89 2.33 -28.30
C GLY A 143 -18.91 3.08 -29.17
N THR A 144 -19.99 3.64 -28.59
CA THR A 144 -20.97 4.47 -29.31
C THR A 144 -20.68 5.95 -29.13
N GLY A 145 -20.30 6.37 -27.92
CA GLY A 145 -20.18 7.77 -27.54
C GLY A 145 -21.52 8.42 -27.20
N SER A 146 -21.54 9.75 -27.20
CA SER A 146 -22.68 10.61 -26.87
C SER A 146 -23.20 10.46 -25.45
N ARG A 147 -22.38 9.98 -24.51
CA ARG A 147 -22.73 9.86 -23.09
C ARG A 147 -22.39 11.15 -22.36
N THR A 148 -23.32 11.60 -21.53
CA THR A 148 -23.08 12.71 -20.61
C THR A 148 -22.85 12.20 -19.19
N LEU A 149 -22.11 13.00 -18.41
CA LEU A 149 -21.91 12.77 -16.99
C LEU A 149 -22.31 14.01 -16.21
N ALA A 150 -23.35 13.88 -15.38
CA ALA A 150 -23.66 14.85 -14.34
C ALA A 150 -22.81 14.57 -13.09
N TYR A 151 -22.70 15.55 -12.20
CA TYR A 151 -21.86 15.46 -11.00
C TYR A 151 -22.67 15.76 -9.74
N GLY A 152 -22.34 15.08 -8.65
CA GLY A 152 -22.85 15.37 -7.33
C GLY A 152 -22.52 16.79 -6.87
N THR A 153 -23.35 17.32 -5.96
CA THR A 153 -23.26 18.71 -5.48
C THR A 153 -21.98 19.06 -4.73
N ASN A 154 -21.22 18.06 -4.25
CA ASN A 154 -19.96 18.27 -3.56
C ASN A 154 -18.82 18.66 -4.52
N PHE A 155 -18.93 18.31 -5.80
CA PHE A 155 -17.95 18.69 -6.82
C PHE A 155 -18.08 20.18 -7.16
N LYS A 156 -17.01 20.94 -6.92
CA LYS A 156 -16.87 22.35 -7.25
C LYS A 156 -15.82 22.48 -8.34
N PHE A 157 -16.28 22.75 -9.54
CA PHE A 157 -15.39 22.87 -10.70
C PHE A 157 -14.78 24.26 -10.81
N ALA A 158 -13.58 24.32 -11.39
CA ALA A 158 -12.94 25.58 -11.75
C ALA A 158 -13.89 26.47 -12.58
N GLY A 159 -13.99 27.75 -12.23
CA GLY A 159 -14.94 28.67 -12.87
C GLY A 159 -16.42 28.45 -12.52
N GLY A 160 -16.72 27.54 -11.58
CA GLY A 160 -18.08 27.30 -11.07
C GLY A 160 -19.01 26.54 -12.02
N THR A 161 -18.52 26.07 -13.16
CA THR A 161 -19.32 25.37 -14.17
C THR A 161 -18.81 23.95 -14.34
N ALA A 162 -19.71 22.96 -14.30
CA ALA A 162 -19.35 21.57 -14.55
C ALA A 162 -18.86 21.37 -16.00
N PRO A 163 -17.82 20.56 -16.21
CA PRO A 163 -17.27 20.32 -17.53
C PRO A 163 -18.22 19.49 -18.39
N VAL A 164 -18.23 19.76 -19.69
CA VAL A 164 -18.87 18.90 -20.69
C VAL A 164 -17.82 17.89 -21.15
N LEU A 165 -18.12 16.59 -20.97
CA LEU A 165 -17.23 15.51 -21.38
C LEU A 165 -17.16 15.37 -22.91
N SER A 166 -16.06 14.80 -23.38
CA SER A 166 -15.89 14.41 -24.77
C SER A 166 -16.88 13.29 -25.12
N THR A 167 -17.55 13.42 -26.27
CA THR A 167 -18.65 12.51 -26.64
C THR A 167 -18.31 11.57 -27.80
N SER A 168 -17.11 11.64 -28.37
CA SER A 168 -16.71 10.67 -29.39
C SER A 168 -16.58 9.28 -28.79
N ALA A 169 -16.88 8.25 -29.57
CA ALA A 169 -16.69 6.86 -29.15
C ALA A 169 -15.26 6.63 -28.62
N ASN A 170 -15.15 5.95 -27.48
CA ASN A 170 -13.89 5.65 -26.79
C ASN A 170 -13.04 6.87 -26.37
N SER A 171 -13.57 8.11 -26.42
CA SER A 171 -12.88 9.25 -25.82
C SER A 171 -12.69 9.04 -24.32
N VAL A 172 -11.54 9.49 -23.82
CA VAL A 172 -11.19 9.43 -22.40
C VAL A 172 -11.04 10.85 -21.89
N ASP A 173 -11.75 11.17 -20.82
CA ASP A 173 -11.59 12.40 -20.06
C ASP A 173 -11.02 12.08 -18.68
N ARG A 174 -10.32 13.05 -18.08
CA ARG A 174 -9.79 12.93 -16.72
C ARG A 174 -10.32 14.05 -15.84
N VAL A 175 -10.94 13.71 -14.71
CA VAL A 175 -11.34 14.67 -13.67
C VAL A 175 -10.38 14.55 -12.49
N ASP A 176 -9.53 15.55 -12.32
CA ASP A 176 -8.62 15.67 -11.18
C ASP A 176 -9.32 16.35 -10.01
N TYR A 177 -9.07 15.90 -8.79
CA TYR A 177 -9.74 16.44 -7.60
C TYR A 177 -8.83 16.58 -6.38
N VAL A 178 -9.21 17.50 -5.49
CA VAL A 178 -8.69 17.67 -4.14
C VAL A 178 -9.86 17.88 -3.17
N VAL A 179 -9.91 17.10 -2.10
CA VAL A 179 -10.94 17.22 -1.06
C VAL A 179 -10.59 18.36 -0.10
N ALA A 180 -11.37 19.44 -0.11
CA ALA A 180 -11.22 20.55 0.82
C ALA A 180 -11.94 20.31 2.16
N SER A 181 -13.08 19.59 2.13
CA SER A 181 -13.81 19.14 3.33
C SER A 181 -14.69 17.95 2.99
N SER A 182 -15.38 17.36 3.98
CA SER A 182 -16.29 16.22 3.78
C SER A 182 -17.43 16.49 2.78
N THR A 183 -17.70 17.75 2.42
CA THR A 183 -18.75 18.14 1.47
C THR A 183 -18.26 19.06 0.35
N ILE A 184 -16.95 19.29 0.22
CA ILE A 184 -16.37 20.18 -0.79
C ILE A 184 -15.19 19.48 -1.46
N ILE A 185 -15.34 19.19 -2.75
CA ILE A 185 -14.33 18.60 -3.61
C ILE A 185 -14.02 19.61 -4.71
N HIS A 186 -12.82 20.17 -4.73
CA HIS A 186 -12.37 21.01 -5.84
C HIS A 186 -11.96 20.11 -7.00
N ALA A 187 -12.46 20.39 -8.21
CA ALA A 187 -12.22 19.54 -9.36
C ALA A 187 -11.94 20.33 -10.65
N VAL A 188 -11.20 19.71 -11.57
CA VAL A 188 -10.93 20.21 -12.92
C VAL A 188 -10.93 19.03 -13.89
N ALA A 189 -11.41 19.23 -15.12
CA ALA A 189 -11.38 18.21 -16.16
C ALA A 189 -10.36 18.53 -17.25
N SER A 190 -9.65 17.51 -17.70
CA SER A 190 -8.89 17.48 -18.96
C SER A 190 -9.65 16.59 -19.94
N LEU A 191 -9.93 17.11 -21.13
CA LEU A 191 -10.81 16.46 -22.11
C LEU A 191 -10.01 15.77 -23.23
N ASP A 192 -10.54 14.65 -23.74
CA ASP A 192 -10.01 13.84 -24.85
C ASP A 192 -8.49 13.57 -24.76
N VAL A 193 -8.05 13.04 -23.63
CA VAL A 193 -6.63 12.83 -23.27
C VAL A 193 -6.01 11.54 -23.86
N LYS A 194 -6.47 11.12 -25.03
CA LYS A 194 -6.04 9.90 -25.72
C LYS A 194 -4.87 10.14 -26.68
#